data_AF-A0A661GB39-F1
#
_entry.id   AF-A0A661GB39-F1
#
_cell.length_a   1.000
_cell.length_b   1.000
_cell.length_c   1.000
_cell.angle_alpha   90.00
_cell.angle_beta   90.00
_cell.angle_gamma   90.00
#
_symmetry.space_group_name_H-M   'P 1'
#
loop_
_entity.id
_entity.type
_entity.pdbx_description
1 polymer ?
#
loop_
_entity_poly.entity_id
_entity_poly.type
_entity_poly.pdbx_seq_one_letter_code
_entity_poly.pdbx_strand_id
1 'polypeptide(L)'
;MAESLSTLRTVGEHIELVVGDDIANSPRFNEDIAPTKAEQRTWSRWNVASLWVGMAICVPTYTLGGVLTAYFGLSVTEALWTIFVANIVVLIPLTLNAYPGTRYGIPCPVVLRASFGIIGSNVPALVRAIVACGWFGVQTLFGGIAIHLLFSAMFDSWAALGGTGEVIGFFIFWILNITVVIRGSESIKHLEAIAAPLLLAVAFGLVFWALPKVSISEVLAIPASRPEGAPVFHYFMAALTAMVGFWATLSLNIPDFSRFARSQRSQIAGQIIGLPLTMF
;
A
#
# COMPACT_ATOMS: atom_id res chain seq x y z
N MET A 1 2.10 31.77 -35.50
CA MET A 1 0.87 31.30 -34.84
C MET A 1 1.06 31.61 -33.36
N ALA A 2 0.14 32.33 -32.71
CA ALA A 2 0.32 32.70 -31.31
C ALA A 2 0.28 31.42 -30.44
N GLU A 3 1.33 31.18 -29.65
CA GLU A 3 1.36 30.06 -28.70
C GLU A 3 0.19 30.21 -27.72
N SER A 4 -0.60 29.15 -27.56
CA SER A 4 -1.68 29.13 -26.59
C SER A 4 -1.10 28.99 -25.18
N LEU A 5 -1.48 29.89 -24.28
CA LEU A 5 -1.06 29.81 -22.87
C LEU A 5 -1.98 28.88 -22.09
N SER A 6 -1.38 28.10 -21.19
CA SER A 6 -2.13 27.24 -20.27
C SER A 6 -2.98 28.08 -19.33
N THR A 7 -4.20 27.62 -19.06
CA THR A 7 -5.15 28.32 -18.19
C THR A 7 -5.69 27.38 -17.12
N LEU A 8 -6.07 27.97 -15.98
CA LEU A 8 -6.75 27.24 -14.92
C LEU A 8 -8.25 27.50 -15.01
N ARG A 9 -9.05 26.45 -14.86
CA ARG A 9 -10.50 26.57 -14.70
C ARG A 9 -10.96 25.86 -13.43
N THR A 10 -11.98 26.41 -12.79
CA THR A 10 -12.62 25.79 -11.63
C THR A 10 -13.81 24.96 -12.09
N VAL A 11 -13.86 23.70 -11.70
CA VAL A 11 -14.97 22.77 -12.00
C VAL A 11 -15.50 22.21 -10.68
N GLY A 12 -16.52 22.83 -10.11
CA GLY A 12 -17.00 22.51 -8.76
C GLY A 12 -15.95 22.85 -7.70
N GLU A 13 -15.50 21.86 -6.93
CA GLU A 13 -14.42 22.01 -5.95
C GLU A 13 -13.01 21.75 -6.51
N HIS A 14 -12.93 21.39 -7.80
CA HIS A 14 -11.70 21.03 -8.49
C HIS A 14 -11.09 22.23 -9.21
N ILE A 15 -9.76 22.25 -9.24
CA ILE A 15 -8.99 23.12 -10.13
C ILE A 15 -8.42 22.22 -11.24
N GLU A 16 -8.70 22.59 -12.47
CA GLU A 16 -8.29 21.85 -13.66
C GLU A 16 -7.37 22.72 -14.52
N LEU A 17 -6.28 22.11 -14.99
CA LEU A 17 -5.35 22.73 -15.92
C LEU A 17 -5.80 22.44 -17.36
N VAL A 18 -6.10 23.49 -18.11
CA VAL A 18 -6.25 23.43 -19.56
C VAL A 18 -4.87 23.70 -20.15
N VAL A 19 -4.25 22.63 -20.65
CA VAL A 19 -2.88 22.66 -21.17
C VAL A 19 -2.86 23.41 -22.51
N GLY A 20 -2.04 24.46 -22.56
CA GLY A 20 -1.64 25.16 -23.79
C GLY A 20 -0.24 24.73 -24.25
N ASP A 21 0.24 25.35 -25.33
CA ASP A 21 1.53 25.06 -25.97
C ASP A 21 2.73 25.30 -25.03
N ASP A 22 2.60 26.24 -24.08
CA ASP A 22 3.62 26.57 -23.08
C ASP A 22 3.98 25.41 -22.14
N ILE A 23 2.98 24.60 -21.74
CA ILE A 23 3.18 23.42 -20.91
C ILE A 23 3.32 22.17 -21.77
N ALA A 24 2.54 22.02 -22.85
CA ALA A 24 2.59 20.85 -23.71
C ALA A 24 3.99 20.62 -24.30
N ASN A 25 4.68 21.69 -24.70
CA ASN A 25 6.03 21.62 -25.27
C ASN A 25 7.14 21.63 -24.20
N SER A 26 6.77 21.68 -22.92
CA SER A 26 7.75 21.65 -21.83
C SER A 26 8.44 20.29 -21.76
N PRO A 27 9.78 20.22 -21.59
CA PRO A 27 10.47 18.96 -21.35
C PRO A 27 10.09 18.29 -20.03
N ARG A 28 9.25 18.95 -19.21
CA ARG A 28 8.77 18.47 -17.91
C ARG A 28 7.30 18.02 -17.92
N PHE A 29 6.69 17.99 -19.10
CA PHE A 29 5.35 17.49 -19.34
C PHE A 29 5.40 16.10 -19.96
N ASN A 30 4.57 15.20 -19.45
CA ASN A 30 4.21 13.93 -20.08
C ASN A 30 2.82 13.54 -19.58
N GLU A 31 2.15 12.65 -20.31
CA GLU A 31 0.78 12.22 -20.01
C GLU A 31 0.67 11.50 -18.65
N ASP A 32 1.68 10.75 -18.21
CA ASP A 32 1.63 9.99 -16.95
C ASP A 32 1.53 10.91 -15.72
N ILE A 33 2.25 12.04 -15.77
CA ILE A 33 2.29 13.03 -14.69
C ILE A 33 1.38 14.23 -14.94
N ALA A 34 0.64 14.25 -16.04
CA ALA A 34 -0.30 15.31 -16.35
C ALA A 34 -1.42 15.37 -15.28
N PRO A 35 -1.93 16.58 -14.96
CA PRO A 35 -3.07 16.70 -14.06
C PRO A 35 -4.30 15.97 -14.60
N THR A 36 -4.96 15.20 -13.75
CA THR A 36 -6.20 14.49 -14.07
C THR A 36 -7.35 15.47 -14.28
N LYS A 37 -8.03 15.36 -15.42
CA LYS A 37 -9.19 16.20 -15.77
C LYS A 37 -10.41 15.87 -14.92
N ALA A 38 -11.33 16.82 -14.74
CA ALA A 38 -12.52 16.60 -13.93
C ALA A 38 -13.37 15.40 -14.40
N GLU A 39 -13.47 15.19 -15.72
CA GLU A 39 -14.18 14.05 -16.33
C GLU A 39 -13.59 12.68 -15.99
N GLN A 40 -12.30 12.63 -15.66
CA GLN A 40 -11.58 11.40 -15.29
C GLN A 40 -11.70 11.09 -13.79
N ARG A 41 -12.22 12.02 -12.97
CA ARG A 41 -12.32 11.89 -11.51
C ARG A 41 -13.58 11.11 -11.09
N THR A 42 -13.57 9.81 -11.36
CA THR A 42 -14.73 8.94 -11.18
C THR A 42 -14.78 8.24 -9.82
N TRP A 43 -13.71 8.29 -9.02
CA TRP A 43 -13.61 7.48 -7.82
C TRP A 43 -14.49 8.04 -6.69
N SER A 44 -15.46 7.23 -6.27
CA SER A 44 -16.27 7.47 -5.10
C SER A 44 -15.52 7.07 -3.82
N ARG A 45 -16.09 7.39 -2.65
CA ARG A 45 -15.56 6.93 -1.35
C ARG A 45 -15.37 5.41 -1.29
N TRP A 46 -16.19 4.65 -2.02
CA TRP A 46 -16.12 3.19 -2.03
C TRP A 46 -14.98 2.68 -2.90
N ASN A 47 -14.64 3.38 -3.99
CA ASN A 47 -13.45 3.05 -4.78
C ASN A 47 -12.18 3.30 -3.95
N VAL A 48 -12.13 4.43 -3.24
CA VAL A 48 -11.01 4.76 -2.34
C VAL A 48 -10.92 3.75 -1.18
N ALA A 49 -12.05 3.34 -0.58
CA ALA A 49 -12.04 2.31 0.47
C ALA A 49 -11.62 0.93 -0.07
N SER A 50 -12.07 0.56 -1.27
CA SER A 50 -11.70 -0.71 -1.91
C SER A 50 -10.22 -0.77 -2.27
N LEU A 51 -9.61 0.38 -2.62
CA LEU A 51 -8.15 0.48 -2.81
C LEU A 51 -7.42 0.00 -1.55
N TRP A 52 -7.87 0.42 -0.36
CA TRP A 52 -7.27 -0.01 0.91
C TRP A 52 -7.45 -1.50 1.17
N VAL A 53 -8.63 -2.06 0.87
CA VAL A 53 -8.85 -3.51 0.97
C VAL A 53 -7.83 -4.27 0.12
N GLY A 54 -7.68 -3.89 -1.16
CA GLY A 54 -6.74 -4.54 -2.08
C GLY A 54 -5.29 -4.42 -1.63
N MET A 55 -4.89 -3.27 -1.09
CA MET A 55 -3.52 -3.07 -0.60
C MET A 55 -3.25 -3.73 0.76
N ALA A 56 -4.26 -3.83 1.62
CA ALA A 56 -4.12 -4.43 2.95
C ALA A 56 -4.01 -5.95 2.88
N ILE A 57 -4.68 -6.58 1.91
CA ILE A 57 -4.66 -8.04 1.71
C ILE A 57 -3.36 -8.43 1.01
N CYS A 58 -2.30 -8.58 1.81
CA CYS A 58 -1.05 -9.14 1.36
C CYS A 58 -0.34 -9.90 2.49
N VAL A 59 0.59 -10.77 2.09
CA VAL A 59 1.32 -11.63 3.04
C VAL A 59 2.04 -10.82 4.13
N PRO A 60 2.76 -9.72 3.82
CA PRO A 60 3.38 -8.89 4.85
C PRO A 60 2.40 -8.40 5.93
N THR A 61 1.21 -7.93 5.54
CA THR A 61 0.18 -7.50 6.48
C THR A 61 -0.25 -8.65 7.39
N TYR A 62 -0.42 -9.87 6.87
CA TYR A 62 -0.77 -11.02 7.70
C TYR A 62 0.33 -11.38 8.70
N THR A 63 1.60 -11.27 8.30
CA THR A 63 2.72 -11.52 9.22
C THR A 63 2.86 -10.46 10.31
N LEU A 64 2.30 -9.27 10.09
CA LEU A 64 2.48 -8.08 10.93
C LEU A 64 2.00 -8.30 12.38
N GLY A 65 0.85 -8.95 12.56
CA GLY A 65 0.33 -9.28 13.90
C GLY A 65 1.22 -10.27 14.65
N GLY A 66 1.73 -11.28 13.92
CA GLY A 66 2.72 -12.21 14.47
C GLY A 66 4.04 -11.52 14.81
N VAL A 67 4.49 -10.58 13.98
CA VAL A 67 5.72 -9.83 14.22
C VAL A 67 5.63 -8.98 15.49
N LEU A 68 4.50 -8.30 15.71
CA LEU A 68 4.31 -7.49 16.92
C LEU A 68 4.33 -8.32 18.20
N THR A 69 3.74 -9.50 18.17
CA THR A 69 3.66 -10.37 19.35
C THR A 69 4.96 -11.12 19.58
N ALA A 70 5.63 -11.59 18.53
CA ALA A 70 6.86 -12.36 18.62
C ALA A 70 8.11 -11.50 18.86
N TYR A 71 8.20 -10.32 18.23
CA TYR A 71 9.43 -9.51 18.23
C TYR A 71 9.31 -8.17 18.94
N PHE A 72 8.11 -7.61 19.05
CA PHE A 72 7.90 -6.31 19.71
C PHE A 72 7.40 -6.43 21.15
N GLY A 73 7.42 -7.61 21.76
CA GLY A 73 7.12 -7.72 23.19
C GLY A 73 5.67 -7.43 23.57
N LEU A 74 4.73 -7.49 22.62
CA LEU A 74 3.32 -7.18 22.85
C LEU A 74 2.51 -8.46 23.02
N SER A 75 1.47 -8.41 23.86
CA SER A 75 0.40 -9.41 23.83
C SER A 75 -0.47 -9.22 22.58
N VAL A 76 -1.32 -10.19 22.26
CA VAL A 76 -2.24 -10.11 21.12
C VAL A 76 -3.13 -8.86 21.22
N THR A 77 -3.69 -8.60 22.39
CA THR A 77 -4.56 -7.43 22.63
C THR A 77 -3.81 -6.11 22.46
N GLU A 78 -2.59 -6.01 23.00
CA GLU A 78 -1.75 -4.81 22.83
C GLU A 78 -1.35 -4.61 21.36
N ALA A 79 -1.06 -5.67 20.63
CA ALA A 79 -0.74 -5.61 19.21
C ALA A 79 -1.93 -5.09 18.39
N LEU A 80 -3.14 -5.61 18.61
CA LEU A 80 -4.37 -5.14 17.96
C LEU A 80 -4.63 -3.65 18.24
N TRP A 81 -4.50 -3.22 19.51
CA TRP A 81 -4.62 -1.81 19.86
C TRP A 81 -3.54 -0.94 19.22
N THR A 82 -2.30 -1.44 19.15
CA THR A 82 -1.20 -0.72 18.50
C THR A 82 -1.47 -0.53 17.02
N ILE A 83 -1.95 -1.56 16.33
CA ILE A 83 -2.33 -1.49 14.92
C ILE A 83 -3.47 -0.47 14.73
N PHE A 84 -4.50 -0.51 15.56
CA PHE A 84 -5.60 0.46 15.51
C PHE A 84 -5.11 1.90 15.67
N VAL A 85 -4.30 2.17 16.70
CA VAL A 85 -3.76 3.51 16.96
C VAL A 85 -2.83 3.95 15.84
N ALA A 86 -1.98 3.07 15.33
CA ALA A 86 -1.09 3.36 14.22
C ALA A 86 -1.87 3.79 12.97
N ASN A 87 -2.95 3.09 12.63
CA ASN A 87 -3.80 3.43 11.49
C ASN A 87 -4.44 4.82 11.66
N ILE A 88 -4.88 5.19 12.86
CA ILE A 88 -5.39 6.54 13.14
C ILE A 88 -4.29 7.60 12.95
N VAL A 89 -3.08 7.33 13.45
CA VAL A 89 -1.94 8.25 13.30
C VAL A 89 -1.57 8.43 11.83
N VAL A 90 -1.53 7.36 11.04
CA VAL A 90 -1.21 7.37 9.60
C VAL A 90 -2.28 8.09 8.79
N LEU A 91 -3.55 8.02 9.20
CA LEU A 91 -4.67 8.65 8.52
C LEU A 91 -4.55 10.18 8.43
N ILE A 92 -3.90 10.81 9.42
CA ILE A 92 -3.70 12.27 9.45
C ILE A 92 -2.82 12.74 8.28
N PRO A 93 -1.53 12.34 8.18
CA PRO A 93 -0.70 12.75 7.05
C PRO A 93 -1.23 12.21 5.73
N LEU A 94 -1.88 11.04 5.71
CA LEU A 94 -2.50 10.48 4.51
C LEU A 94 -3.59 11.41 3.94
N THR A 95 -4.55 11.81 4.76
CA THR A 95 -5.65 12.70 4.32
C THR A 95 -5.15 14.09 3.91
N LEU A 96 -4.15 14.61 4.61
CA LEU A 96 -3.50 15.89 4.27
C LEU A 96 -2.75 15.83 2.93
N ASN A 97 -1.95 14.78 2.71
CA ASN A 97 -1.25 14.59 1.43
C ASN A 97 -2.20 14.28 0.28
N ALA A 98 -3.35 13.65 0.54
CA ALA A 98 -4.35 13.38 -0.50
C ALA A 98 -5.05 14.64 -1.02
N TYR A 99 -5.02 15.74 -0.25
CA TYR A 99 -5.68 17.00 -0.58
C TYR A 99 -5.24 17.60 -1.93
N PRO A 100 -3.95 17.86 -2.18
CA PRO A 100 -3.51 18.43 -3.46
C PRO A 100 -3.80 17.51 -4.64
N GLY A 101 -3.65 16.19 -4.47
CA GLY A 101 -4.02 15.23 -5.50
C GLY A 101 -5.50 15.37 -5.88
N THR A 102 -6.40 15.42 -4.90
CA THR A 102 -7.84 15.52 -5.15
C THR A 102 -8.25 16.89 -5.70
N ARG A 103 -7.69 17.99 -5.16
CA ARG A 103 -8.08 19.35 -5.57
C ARG A 103 -7.56 19.69 -6.96
N TYR A 104 -6.27 19.42 -7.22
CA TYR A 104 -5.58 19.86 -8.44
C TYR A 104 -5.38 18.75 -9.47
N GLY A 105 -5.69 17.49 -9.13
CA GLY A 105 -5.51 16.35 -10.03
C GLY A 105 -4.05 15.95 -10.23
N ILE A 106 -3.13 16.41 -9.39
CA ILE A 106 -1.69 16.24 -9.60
C ILE A 106 -1.13 15.02 -8.84
N PRO A 107 -0.22 14.24 -9.44
CA PRO A 107 0.43 13.12 -8.78
C PRO A 107 1.53 13.56 -7.81
N CYS A 108 2.00 12.64 -6.98
CA CYS A 108 2.98 12.90 -5.91
C CYS A 108 4.25 13.60 -6.40
N PRO A 109 4.91 13.19 -7.51
CA PRO A 109 6.10 13.88 -8.02
C PRO A 109 5.87 15.35 -8.39
N VAL A 110 4.65 15.71 -8.81
CA VAL A 110 4.29 17.09 -9.14
C VAL A 110 4.02 17.89 -7.87
N VAL A 111 3.35 17.30 -6.87
CA VAL A 111 3.18 17.91 -5.54
C VAL A 111 4.54 18.26 -4.92
N LEU A 112 5.52 17.35 -5.03
CA LEU A 112 6.87 17.56 -4.48
C LEU A 112 7.60 18.76 -5.08
N ARG A 113 7.26 19.20 -6.30
CA ARG A 113 7.86 20.40 -6.92
C ARG A 113 7.53 21.68 -6.17
N ALA A 114 6.40 21.74 -5.45
CA ALA A 114 6.02 22.89 -4.65
C ALA A 114 6.92 23.05 -3.41
N SER A 115 7.39 21.94 -2.82
CA SER A 115 8.22 21.97 -1.61
C SER A 115 9.73 21.98 -1.90
N PHE A 116 10.16 21.22 -2.91
CA PHE A 116 11.59 21.01 -3.21
C PHE A 116 12.05 21.69 -4.51
N GLY A 117 11.15 22.38 -5.21
CA GLY A 117 11.41 22.94 -6.53
C GLY A 117 11.47 21.89 -7.65
N ILE A 118 11.59 22.36 -8.89
CA ILE A 118 11.53 21.51 -10.09
C ILE A 118 12.68 20.48 -10.11
N ILE A 119 13.90 20.89 -9.75
CA ILE A 119 15.07 20.01 -9.76
C ILE A 119 15.18 19.24 -8.45
N GLY A 120 14.97 19.90 -7.30
CA GLY A 120 15.11 19.26 -5.99
C GLY A 120 14.10 18.16 -5.73
N SER A 121 12.91 18.21 -6.34
CA SER A 121 11.88 17.15 -6.26
C SER A 121 12.36 15.77 -6.72
N ASN A 122 13.42 15.70 -7.53
CA ASN A 122 14.00 14.42 -7.95
C ASN A 122 14.58 13.61 -6.78
N VAL A 123 15.10 14.27 -5.74
CA VAL A 123 15.67 13.59 -4.57
C VAL A 123 14.61 12.76 -3.82
N PRO A 124 13.50 13.35 -3.31
CA PRO A 124 12.44 12.57 -2.68
C PRO A 124 11.77 11.59 -3.65
N ALA A 125 11.66 11.92 -4.93
CA ALA A 125 11.12 10.99 -5.93
C ALA A 125 12.00 9.74 -6.10
N LEU A 126 13.33 9.88 -6.06
CA LEU A 126 14.26 8.76 -6.14
C LEU A 126 14.28 7.93 -4.86
N VAL A 127 14.24 8.57 -3.68
CA VAL A 127 14.10 7.88 -2.39
C VAL A 127 12.84 7.01 -2.40
N ARG A 128 11.72 7.55 -2.85
CA ARG A 128 10.45 6.83 -3.03
C ARG A 128 10.62 5.62 -3.97
N ALA A 129 11.33 5.79 -5.08
CA ALA A 129 11.58 4.69 -6.03
C ALA A 129 12.41 3.56 -5.40
N ILE A 130 13.46 3.89 -4.64
CA ILE A 130 14.29 2.90 -3.93
C ILE A 130 13.44 2.11 -2.92
N VAL A 131 12.58 2.79 -2.16
CA VAL A 131 11.70 2.12 -1.19
C VAL A 131 10.68 1.22 -1.90
N ALA A 132 10.14 1.63 -3.05
CA ALA A 132 9.27 0.79 -3.86
C ALA A 132 9.99 -0.49 -4.35
N CYS A 133 11.26 -0.39 -4.76
CA CYS A 133 12.08 -1.56 -5.10
C CYS A 133 12.28 -2.49 -3.89
N GLY A 134 12.48 -1.93 -2.68
CA GLY A 134 12.56 -2.71 -1.44
C GLY A 134 11.28 -3.50 -1.17
N TRP A 135 10.12 -2.84 -1.27
CA TRP A 135 8.82 -3.50 -1.12
C TRP A 135 8.58 -4.58 -2.16
N PHE A 136 8.94 -4.33 -3.41
CA PHE A 136 8.87 -5.34 -4.46
C PHE A 136 9.75 -6.55 -4.14
N GLY A 137 10.96 -6.34 -3.61
CA GLY A 137 11.85 -7.41 -3.16
C GLY A 137 11.25 -8.25 -2.02
N VAL A 138 10.70 -7.61 -0.99
CA VAL A 138 10.05 -8.29 0.15
C VAL A 138 8.84 -9.12 -0.32
N GLN A 139 7.99 -8.57 -1.18
CA GLN A 139 6.84 -9.29 -1.73
C GLN A 139 7.27 -10.47 -2.59
N THR A 140 8.34 -10.29 -3.38
CA THR A 140 8.91 -11.36 -4.21
C THR A 140 9.49 -12.49 -3.35
N LEU A 141 10.10 -12.16 -2.21
CA LEU A 141 10.56 -13.15 -1.23
C LEU A 141 9.41 -13.99 -0.69
N PHE A 142 8.32 -13.37 -0.25
CA PHE A 142 7.13 -14.12 0.19
C PHE A 142 6.57 -15.03 -0.91
N GLY A 143 6.51 -14.53 -2.15
CA GLY A 143 6.10 -15.35 -3.29
C GLY A 143 7.07 -16.51 -3.57
N GLY A 144 8.37 -16.29 -3.41
CA GLY A 144 9.39 -17.33 -3.56
C GLY A 144 9.30 -18.42 -2.50
N ILE A 145 9.09 -18.05 -1.24
CA ILE A 145 8.80 -18.99 -0.15
C ILE A 145 7.53 -19.78 -0.46
N ALA A 146 6.48 -19.12 -0.95
CA ALA A 146 5.23 -19.79 -1.33
C ALA A 146 5.42 -20.81 -2.46
N ILE A 147 6.21 -20.48 -3.50
CA ILE A 147 6.58 -21.44 -4.56
C ILE A 147 7.36 -22.61 -3.98
N HIS A 148 8.34 -22.33 -3.11
CA HIS A 148 9.13 -23.38 -2.49
C HIS A 148 8.24 -24.34 -1.69
N LEU A 149 7.36 -23.82 -0.84
CA LEU A 149 6.42 -24.63 -0.06
C LEU A 149 5.47 -25.46 -0.93
N LEU A 150 4.95 -24.88 -2.02
CA LEU A 150 4.07 -25.58 -2.96
C LEU A 150 4.78 -26.78 -3.60
N PHE A 151 5.98 -26.58 -4.14
CA PHE A 151 6.71 -27.65 -4.80
C PHE A 151 7.28 -28.66 -3.80
N SER A 152 7.67 -28.25 -2.60
CA SER A 152 8.08 -29.15 -1.52
C SER A 152 6.95 -30.10 -1.10
N ALA A 153 5.69 -29.65 -1.15
CA ALA A 153 4.53 -30.50 -0.88
C ALA A 153 4.22 -31.51 -2.01
N MET A 154 4.77 -31.30 -3.20
CA MET A 154 4.53 -32.14 -4.38
C MET A 154 5.71 -33.08 -4.70
N PHE A 155 6.93 -32.67 -4.38
CA PHE A 155 8.16 -33.36 -4.78
C PHE A 155 9.19 -33.35 -3.65
N ASP A 156 9.53 -34.53 -3.12
CA ASP A 156 10.55 -34.67 -2.06
C ASP A 156 11.94 -34.18 -2.50
N SER A 157 12.27 -34.35 -3.79
CA SER A 157 13.52 -33.87 -4.38
C SER A 157 13.63 -32.35 -4.37
N TRP A 158 12.51 -31.64 -4.49
CA TRP A 158 12.46 -30.19 -4.34
C TRP A 158 12.54 -29.78 -2.87
N ALA A 159 11.83 -30.49 -1.98
CA ALA A 159 11.90 -30.24 -0.55
C ALA A 159 13.33 -30.33 0.00
N ALA A 160 14.13 -31.27 -0.53
CA ALA A 160 15.54 -31.43 -0.19
C ALA A 160 16.43 -30.22 -0.52
N LEU A 161 15.97 -29.28 -1.36
CA LEU A 161 16.73 -28.07 -1.71
C LEU A 161 16.83 -27.07 -0.55
N GLY A 162 15.92 -27.13 0.44
CA GLY A 162 15.85 -26.19 1.55
C GLY A 162 15.90 -24.73 1.08
N GLY A 163 16.77 -23.92 1.72
CA GLY A 163 16.94 -22.51 1.38
C GLY A 163 17.35 -22.23 -0.09
N THR A 164 17.99 -23.19 -0.78
CA THR A 164 18.26 -23.06 -2.22
C THR A 164 16.95 -23.05 -3.01
N GLY A 165 15.98 -23.86 -2.60
CA GLY A 165 14.64 -23.91 -3.19
C GLY A 165 13.87 -22.60 -3.00
N GLU A 166 14.03 -21.91 -1.87
CA GLU A 166 13.47 -20.57 -1.64
C GLU A 166 14.07 -19.52 -2.59
N VAL A 167 15.40 -19.55 -2.80
CA VAL A 167 16.08 -18.64 -3.73
C VAL A 167 15.66 -18.90 -5.18
N ILE A 168 15.56 -20.17 -5.59
CA ILE A 168 15.05 -20.51 -6.93
C ILE A 168 13.58 -20.07 -7.04
N GLY A 169 12.77 -20.34 -6.02
CA GLY A 169 11.38 -19.87 -5.93
C GLY A 169 11.26 -18.36 -6.08
N PHE A 170 12.15 -17.58 -5.43
CA PHE A 170 12.22 -16.13 -5.58
C PHE A 170 12.38 -15.72 -7.04
N PHE A 171 13.35 -16.30 -7.76
CA PHE A 171 13.57 -15.96 -9.17
C PHE A 171 12.42 -16.41 -10.07
N ILE A 172 11.79 -17.56 -9.79
CA ILE A 172 10.58 -17.99 -10.52
C ILE A 172 9.47 -16.95 -10.32
N PHE A 173 9.18 -16.59 -9.07
CA PHE A 173 8.12 -15.62 -8.76
C PHE A 173 8.44 -14.23 -9.33
N TRP A 174 9.72 -13.83 -9.30
CA TRP A 174 10.19 -12.60 -9.92
C TRP A 174 9.92 -12.58 -11.42
N ILE A 175 10.28 -13.64 -12.16
CA ILE A 175 10.04 -13.76 -13.61
C ILE A 175 8.53 -13.69 -13.90
N LEU A 176 7.69 -14.36 -13.10
CA LEU A 176 6.24 -14.30 -13.24
C LEU A 176 5.72 -12.86 -13.09
N ASN A 177 6.18 -12.12 -12.07
CA ASN A 177 5.80 -10.73 -11.86
C ASN A 177 6.25 -9.83 -13.03
N ILE A 178 7.50 -9.96 -13.47
CA ILE A 178 8.03 -9.19 -14.61
C ILE A 178 7.23 -9.47 -15.88
N THR A 179 6.83 -10.73 -16.12
CA THR A 179 5.99 -11.11 -17.27
C THR A 179 4.64 -10.40 -17.23
N VAL A 180 4.02 -10.29 -16.06
CA VAL A 180 2.75 -9.56 -15.88
C VAL A 180 2.94 -8.06 -16.09
N VAL A 181 4.00 -7.47 -15.52
CA VAL A 181 4.29 -6.03 -15.62
C VAL A 181 4.57 -5.60 -17.06
N ILE A 182 5.36 -6.38 -17.82
CA ILE A 182 5.68 -6.06 -19.23
C ILE A 182 4.42 -6.08 -20.12
N ARG A 183 3.39 -6.85 -19.76
CA ARG A 183 2.11 -6.88 -20.48
C ARG A 183 1.17 -5.71 -20.13
N GLY A 184 1.62 -4.77 -19.30
CA GLY A 184 0.92 -3.53 -19.01
C GLY A 184 -0.20 -3.64 -17.96
N SER A 185 -0.82 -2.50 -17.66
CA SER A 185 -1.80 -2.33 -16.59
C SER A 185 -3.08 -3.16 -16.73
N GLU A 186 -3.51 -3.47 -17.96
CA GLU A 186 -4.70 -4.29 -18.19
C GLU A 186 -4.49 -5.74 -17.72
N SER A 187 -3.27 -6.28 -17.87
CA SER A 187 -2.93 -7.62 -17.36
C SER A 187 -2.97 -7.67 -15.83
N ILE A 188 -2.48 -6.62 -15.17
CA ILE A 188 -2.53 -6.47 -13.71
C ILE A 188 -3.99 -6.45 -13.23
N LYS A 189 -4.84 -5.68 -13.90
CA LYS A 189 -6.27 -5.57 -13.58
C LYS A 189 -6.99 -6.93 -13.69
N HIS A 190 -6.72 -7.71 -14.73
CA HIS A 190 -7.31 -9.05 -14.86
C HIS A 190 -6.82 -10.02 -13.79
N LEU A 191 -5.52 -9.99 -13.47
CA LEU A 191 -4.96 -10.80 -12.40
C LEU A 191 -5.59 -10.45 -11.05
N GLU A 192 -5.69 -9.16 -10.74
CA GLU A 192 -6.26 -8.64 -9.49
C GLU A 192 -7.74 -9.03 -9.34
N ALA A 193 -8.51 -8.96 -10.43
CA ALA A 193 -9.93 -9.33 -10.44
C ALA A 193 -10.17 -10.80 -10.04
N ILE A 194 -9.19 -11.68 -10.28
CA ILE A 194 -9.23 -13.10 -9.90
C ILE A 194 -8.58 -13.32 -8.53
N ALA A 195 -7.43 -12.68 -8.28
CA ALA A 195 -6.64 -12.85 -7.08
C ALA A 195 -7.35 -12.33 -5.83
N ALA A 196 -7.99 -11.15 -5.88
CA ALA A 196 -8.61 -10.55 -4.70
C ALA A 196 -9.75 -11.41 -4.09
N PRO A 197 -10.72 -11.93 -4.87
CA PRO A 197 -11.72 -12.86 -4.33
C PRO A 197 -11.12 -14.16 -3.80
N LEU A 198 -10.10 -14.69 -4.46
CA LEU A 198 -9.42 -15.93 -4.04
C LEU A 198 -8.68 -15.73 -2.71
N LEU A 199 -7.95 -14.63 -2.56
CA LEU A 199 -7.23 -14.30 -1.33
C LEU A 199 -8.19 -14.12 -0.16
N LEU A 200 -9.33 -13.44 -0.37
CA LEU A 200 -10.38 -13.35 0.64
C LEU A 200 -10.95 -14.72 1.01
N ALA A 201 -11.26 -15.56 0.03
CA ALA A 201 -11.78 -16.90 0.26
C ALA A 201 -10.79 -17.76 1.07
N VAL A 202 -9.49 -17.69 0.74
CA VAL A 202 -8.43 -18.37 1.49
C VAL A 202 -8.30 -17.80 2.90
N ALA A 203 -8.33 -16.48 3.07
CA ALA A 203 -8.24 -15.85 4.39
C ALA A 203 -9.39 -16.29 5.32
N PHE A 204 -10.64 -16.21 4.84
CA PHE A 204 -11.79 -16.71 5.60
C PHE A 204 -11.71 -18.22 5.82
N GLY A 205 -11.31 -18.99 4.81
CA GLY A 205 -11.13 -20.43 4.91
C GLY A 205 -10.14 -20.83 6.00
N LEU A 206 -9.00 -20.14 6.09
CA LEU A 206 -8.00 -20.36 7.14
C LEU A 206 -8.54 -20.02 8.53
N VAL A 207 -9.28 -18.91 8.67
CA VAL A 207 -9.92 -18.56 9.94
C VAL A 207 -10.93 -19.63 10.37
N PHE A 208 -11.84 -20.04 9.49
CA PHE A 208 -12.84 -21.08 9.80
C PHE A 208 -12.20 -22.45 10.09
N TRP A 209 -11.10 -22.77 9.42
CA TRP A 209 -10.33 -23.98 9.68
C TRP A 209 -9.59 -23.95 11.03
N ALA A 210 -9.15 -22.77 11.48
CA ALA A 210 -8.43 -22.58 12.73
C ALA A 210 -9.36 -22.53 13.96
N LEU A 211 -10.56 -21.98 13.83
CA LEU A 211 -11.54 -21.84 14.92
C LEU A 211 -11.79 -23.12 15.75
N PRO A 212 -11.95 -24.32 15.18
CA PRO A 212 -12.14 -25.54 15.97
C PRO A 212 -10.86 -26.07 16.62
N LYS A 213 -9.69 -25.56 16.24
CA LYS A 213 -8.37 -26.04 16.69
C LYS A 213 -7.75 -25.18 17.78
N VAL A 214 -8.22 -23.95 17.92
CA VAL A 214 -7.62 -22.94 18.80
C VAL A 214 -8.74 -22.15 19.45
N SER A 215 -8.71 -22.04 20.78
CA SER A 215 -9.64 -21.15 21.47
C SER A 215 -9.20 -19.69 21.35
N ILE A 216 -10.11 -18.81 20.94
CA ILE A 216 -9.86 -17.35 20.91
C ILE A 216 -9.46 -16.85 22.30
N SER A 217 -10.05 -17.37 23.37
CA SER A 217 -9.72 -16.95 24.73
C SER A 217 -8.29 -17.33 25.12
N GLU A 218 -7.81 -18.49 24.66
CA GLU A 218 -6.44 -18.95 24.90
C GLU A 218 -5.45 -18.08 24.14
N VAL A 219 -5.74 -17.74 22.88
CA VAL A 219 -4.90 -16.84 22.07
C VAL A 219 -4.79 -15.45 22.71
N LEU A 220 -5.90 -14.89 23.15
CA LEU A 220 -5.90 -13.58 23.82
C LEU A 220 -5.23 -13.62 25.21
N ALA A 221 -5.15 -14.79 25.83
CA ALA A 221 -4.48 -15.00 27.11
C ALA A 221 -2.97 -15.28 26.97
N ILE A 222 -2.44 -15.42 25.73
CA ILE A 222 -1.00 -15.58 25.52
C ILE A 222 -0.28 -14.37 26.11
N PRO A 223 0.65 -14.57 27.06
CA PRO A 223 1.37 -13.48 27.68
C PRO A 223 2.26 -12.78 26.66
N ALA A 224 2.51 -11.50 26.90
CA ALA A 224 3.44 -10.73 26.09
C ALA A 224 4.86 -11.34 26.15
N SER A 225 5.58 -11.31 25.03
CA SER A 225 6.95 -11.86 24.93
C SER A 225 8.03 -11.00 25.61
N ARG A 226 7.67 -9.81 26.12
CA ARG A 226 8.59 -8.93 26.86
C ARG A 226 8.89 -9.49 28.27
N PRO A 227 10.02 -9.10 28.89
CA PRO A 227 10.35 -9.51 30.26
C PRO A 227 9.23 -9.17 31.26
N GLU A 228 9.04 -10.04 32.24
CA GLU A 228 8.03 -9.85 33.28
C GLU A 228 8.27 -8.54 34.06
N GLY A 229 7.20 -7.76 34.26
CA GLY A 229 7.27 -6.44 34.90
C GLY A 229 7.80 -5.31 34.01
N ALA A 230 8.23 -5.57 32.76
CA ALA A 230 8.68 -4.51 31.86
C ALA A 230 7.53 -3.56 31.46
N PRO A 231 7.76 -2.25 31.45
CA PRO A 231 6.74 -1.27 31.10
C PRO A 231 6.39 -1.35 29.61
N VAL A 232 5.09 -1.37 29.31
CA VAL A 232 4.55 -1.53 27.94
C VAL A 232 4.94 -0.36 27.02
N PHE A 233 5.11 0.84 27.58
CA PHE A 233 5.24 2.08 26.82
C PHE A 233 6.35 2.05 25.75
N HIS A 234 7.54 1.55 26.08
CA HIS A 234 8.66 1.52 25.12
C HIS A 234 8.42 0.53 23.97
N TYR A 235 7.86 -0.64 24.29
CA TYR A 235 7.48 -1.66 23.31
C TYR A 235 6.36 -1.17 22.41
N PHE A 236 5.35 -0.53 23.00
CA PHE A 236 4.26 0.12 22.28
C PHE A 236 4.76 1.21 21.33
N MET A 237 5.64 2.11 21.77
CA MET A 237 6.21 3.17 20.92
C MET A 237 7.05 2.62 19.76
N ALA A 238 7.86 1.58 20.02
CA ALA A 238 8.63 0.90 18.96
C ALA A 238 7.71 0.23 17.93
N ALA A 239 6.70 -0.50 18.40
CA ALA A 239 5.70 -1.15 17.57
C ALA A 239 4.89 -0.14 16.75
N LEU A 240 4.43 0.94 17.39
CA LEU A 240 3.72 2.05 16.75
C LEU A 240 4.57 2.68 15.64
N THR A 241 5.85 2.93 15.91
CA THR A 241 6.78 3.50 14.92
C THR A 241 6.98 2.56 13.74
N ALA A 242 7.12 1.25 13.98
CA ALA A 242 7.21 0.26 12.91
C ALA A 242 5.93 0.21 12.05
N MET A 243 4.76 0.26 12.68
CA MET A 243 3.46 0.29 11.97
C MET A 243 3.29 1.55 11.12
N VAL A 244 3.61 2.72 11.69
CA VAL A 244 3.56 3.99 10.96
C VAL A 244 4.56 3.95 9.80
N GLY A 245 5.77 3.43 10.02
CA GLY A 245 6.80 3.29 9.00
C GLY A 245 6.40 2.37 7.85
N PHE A 246 5.68 1.27 8.14
CA PHE A 246 5.13 0.36 7.14
C PHE A 246 4.24 1.11 6.14
N TRP A 247 3.38 2.01 6.61
CA TRP A 247 2.41 2.73 5.78
C TRP A 247 2.85 4.13 5.33
N ALA A 248 3.92 4.68 5.90
CA ALA A 248 4.37 6.06 5.65
C ALA A 248 4.60 6.34 4.17
N THR A 249 5.17 5.38 3.45
CA THR A 249 5.47 5.53 2.01
C THR A 249 4.22 5.73 1.18
N LEU A 250 3.14 5.03 1.51
CA LEU A 250 1.85 5.18 0.84
C LEU A 250 1.19 6.50 1.20
N SER A 251 1.34 6.98 2.44
CA SER A 251 0.86 8.31 2.85
C SER A 251 1.47 9.44 2.04
N LEU A 252 2.70 9.30 1.59
CA LEU A 252 3.35 10.26 0.70
C LEU A 252 2.87 10.12 -0.76
N ASN A 253 2.58 8.90 -1.19
CA ASN A 253 2.26 8.59 -2.59
C ASN A 253 0.77 8.67 -2.90
N ILE A 254 -0.07 8.88 -1.89
CA ILE A 254 -1.53 8.94 -2.05
C ILE A 254 -2.04 9.92 -3.11
N PRO A 255 -1.37 11.05 -3.47
CA PRO A 255 -1.81 11.88 -4.59
C PRO A 255 -1.92 11.13 -5.93
N ASP A 256 -1.12 10.08 -6.13
CA ASP A 256 -1.15 9.27 -7.36
C ASP A 256 -2.51 8.59 -7.55
N PHE A 257 -3.21 8.30 -6.45
CA PHE A 257 -4.55 7.71 -6.43
C PHE A 257 -5.64 8.75 -6.19
N SER A 258 -5.43 9.67 -5.24
CA SER A 258 -6.44 10.65 -4.86
C SER A 258 -6.77 11.64 -5.97
N ARG A 259 -5.89 11.80 -6.97
CA ARG A 259 -6.17 12.57 -8.20
C ARG A 259 -7.39 12.09 -9.00
N PHE A 260 -7.80 10.83 -8.82
CA PHE A 260 -8.99 10.27 -9.45
C PHE A 260 -10.27 10.41 -8.60
N ALA A 261 -10.16 10.92 -7.36
CA ALA A 261 -11.30 11.07 -6.46
C ALA A 261 -12.25 12.17 -6.91
N ARG A 262 -13.55 11.85 -6.94
CA ARG A 262 -14.59 12.79 -7.36
C ARG A 262 -14.76 13.99 -6.42
N SER A 263 -14.37 13.85 -5.15
CA SER A 263 -14.41 14.94 -4.18
C SER A 263 -13.52 14.73 -2.95
N GLN A 264 -13.19 15.81 -2.24
CA GLN A 264 -12.46 15.83 -0.97
C GLN A 264 -13.21 15.05 0.11
N ARG A 265 -14.54 15.16 0.14
CA ARG A 265 -15.34 14.33 1.05
C ARG A 265 -15.22 12.84 0.70
N SER A 266 -15.12 12.50 -0.58
CA SER A 266 -14.99 11.12 -1.02
C SER A 266 -13.64 10.52 -0.65
N GLN A 267 -12.54 11.27 -0.82
CA GLN A 267 -11.21 10.79 -0.41
C GLN A 267 -11.11 10.63 1.11
N ILE A 268 -11.59 11.62 1.90
CA ILE A 268 -11.50 11.56 3.37
C ILE A 268 -12.34 10.40 3.90
N ALA A 269 -13.61 10.33 3.50
CA ALA A 269 -14.49 9.26 3.95
C ALA A 269 -13.99 7.89 3.49
N GLY A 270 -13.46 7.79 2.27
CA GLY A 270 -12.92 6.54 1.74
C GLY A 270 -11.69 6.05 2.51
N GLN A 271 -10.79 6.95 2.92
CA GLN A 271 -9.62 6.58 3.73
C GLN A 271 -10.00 6.24 5.17
N ILE A 272 -10.92 7.00 5.80
CA ILE A 272 -11.43 6.71 7.15
C ILE A 272 -12.15 5.37 7.21
N ILE A 273 -12.87 4.99 6.15
CA ILE A 273 -13.55 3.69 6.07
C ILE A 273 -12.54 2.59 5.73
N GLY A 274 -11.69 2.83 4.72
CA GLY A 274 -10.77 1.84 4.20
C GLY A 274 -9.70 1.45 5.21
N LEU A 275 -8.90 2.39 5.70
CA LEU A 275 -7.70 2.06 6.44
C LEU A 275 -8.00 1.42 7.83
N PRO A 276 -8.75 2.03 8.75
CA PRO A 276 -8.96 1.46 10.09
C PRO A 276 -9.84 0.20 10.13
N LEU A 277 -10.84 0.07 9.24
CA LEU A 277 -11.76 -1.07 9.28
C LEU A 277 -11.22 -2.32 8.59
N THR A 278 -10.35 -2.16 7.60
CA THR A 278 -9.82 -3.30 6.83
C THR A 278 -8.53 -3.85 7.41
N MET A 279 -7.92 -3.10 8.33
CA MET A 279 -6.59 -3.39 8.89
C MET A 279 -6.59 -3.64 10.39
N PHE A 280 -7.76 -3.87 11.00
CA PHE A 280 -7.91 -4.32 12.38
C PHE A 280 -8.26 -5.80 12.40
#